data_AF-A0A2D4M835-F1
#
_entry.id   AF-A0A2D4M835-F1
#
_cell.length_a   1.000
_cell.length_b   1.000
_cell.length_c   1.000
_cell.angle_alpha   90.00
_cell.angle_beta   90.00
_cell.angle_gamma   90.00
#
_symmetry.space_group_name_H-M   'P 1'
#
loop_
_entity.id
_entity.type
_entity.pdbx_description
1 polymer ?
#
loop_
_entity_poly.entity_id
_entity_poly.type
_entity_poly.pdbx_seq_one_letter_code
_entity_poly.pdbx_strand_id
1 'polypeptide(L)'
;MIIMNEIFIVYVFIKADQMHGYFLVKVNEEDEDDTEMCSSKNTAINPCHAKEEHGTTMPLNSSEKLIISKPSNAYEFGQIINIVNASKDIAACAELLAMIEPKDLPVLLSNKLEGDIFLIIIQALQSEVFSQNPNLVYQHLFYLTKAERLKVVQTLLQKNEIEQVQQLLASLSNTQDQQFSLKDLENLKKTFEL
;
A
#
# COMPACT_ATOMS: atom_id res chain seq x y z
N MET A 1 -26.35 -7.66 10.58
CA MET A 1 -25.43 -7.06 9.59
C MET A 1 -24.30 -6.31 10.31
N ILE A 2 -23.54 -7.01 11.18
CA ILE A 2 -22.47 -6.42 12.03
C ILE A 2 -21.16 -7.24 11.92
N ILE A 3 -21.23 -8.48 11.45
CA ILE A 3 -20.13 -9.46 11.53
C ILE A 3 -19.03 -9.22 10.47
N MET A 4 -19.33 -8.55 9.36
CA MET A 4 -18.34 -8.33 8.30
C MET A 4 -17.27 -7.29 8.68
N ASN A 5 -17.58 -6.33 9.55
CA ASN A 5 -16.61 -5.31 9.98
C ASN A 5 -15.59 -5.85 10.98
N GLU A 6 -16.01 -6.78 11.84
CA GLU A 6 -15.13 -7.41 12.83
C GLU A 6 -14.04 -8.26 12.15
N ILE A 7 -14.39 -9.00 11.09
CA ILE A 7 -13.44 -9.85 10.36
C ILE A 7 -12.38 -9.00 9.65
N PHE A 8 -12.79 -7.86 9.07
CA PHE A 8 -11.85 -6.96 8.40
C PHE A 8 -10.89 -6.29 9.38
N ILE A 9 -11.40 -5.83 10.53
CA ILE A 9 -10.57 -5.24 11.59
C ILE A 9 -9.59 -6.28 12.15
N VAL A 10 -10.03 -7.51 12.41
CA VAL A 10 -9.15 -8.59 12.90
C VAL A 10 -8.07 -8.94 11.87
N TYR A 11 -8.39 -8.95 10.58
CA TYR A 11 -7.39 -9.22 9.53
C TYR A 11 -6.34 -8.11 9.41
N VAL A 12 -6.75 -6.84 9.50
CA VAL A 12 -5.83 -5.69 9.53
C VAL A 12 -4.95 -5.72 10.79
N PHE A 13 -5.53 -6.06 11.95
CA PHE A 13 -4.79 -6.14 13.22
C PHE A 13 -3.75 -7.28 13.21
N ILE A 14 -4.11 -8.47 12.73
CA ILE A 14 -3.20 -9.61 12.64
C ILE A 14 -2.02 -9.28 11.70
N LYS A 15 -2.26 -8.57 10.60
CA LYS A 15 -1.22 -8.20 9.63
C LYS A 15 -0.27 -7.11 10.18
N ALA A 16 -0.78 -6.21 11.03
CA ALA A 16 0.03 -5.19 11.70
C ALA A 16 0.93 -5.77 12.81
N ASP A 17 0.47 -6.82 13.50
CA ASP A 17 1.26 -7.50 14.54
C ASP A 17 2.40 -8.33 13.93
N GLN A 18 2.16 -8.96 12.77
CA GLN A 18 3.19 -9.74 12.07
C GLN A 18 4.33 -8.90 11.47
N MET A 19 4.11 -7.61 11.19
CA MET A 19 5.13 -6.66 10.72
C MET A 19 6.07 -6.15 11.83
N HIS A 20 5.70 -6.29 13.11
CA HIS A 20 6.58 -5.92 14.23
C HIS A 20 7.61 -7.01 14.57
N GLY A 21 7.49 -8.21 14.01
CA GLY A 21 8.36 -9.35 14.30
C GLY A 21 9.71 -9.37 13.58
N TYR A 22 9.98 -8.47 12.63
CA TYR A 22 11.17 -8.54 11.76
C TYR A 22 12.29 -7.51 12.06
N PHE A 23 12.18 -6.69 13.11
CA PHE A 23 13.18 -5.63 13.39
C PHE A 23 14.08 -5.86 14.62
N LEU A 24 14.29 -7.09 15.08
CA LEU A 24 15.28 -7.36 16.13
C LEU A 24 16.22 -8.49 15.73
N VAL A 25 17.11 -8.23 14.76
CA VAL A 25 18.42 -8.88 14.77
C VAL A 25 19.28 -8.10 15.77
N LYS A 26 19.45 -8.73 16.93
CA LYS A 26 20.14 -8.27 18.11
C LYS A 26 21.62 -7.97 17.79
N VAL A 27 22.05 -6.78 18.19
CA VAL A 27 23.45 -6.38 18.37
C VAL A 27 24.14 -7.39 19.30
N ASN A 28 25.27 -7.95 18.88
CA ASN A 28 26.22 -8.57 19.78
C ASN A 28 27.38 -7.58 19.96
N GLU A 29 27.47 -7.02 21.17
CA GLU A 29 28.69 -6.46 21.73
C GLU A 29 29.61 -7.62 22.14
N GLU A 30 30.90 -7.51 21.88
CA GLU A 30 31.98 -8.11 22.68
C GLU A 30 33.24 -7.23 22.56
N ASP A 31 33.94 -7.12 23.69
CA ASP A 31 34.75 -6.01 24.20
C ASP A 31 36.24 -5.91 23.76
N GLU A 32 36.81 -4.74 24.11
CA GLU A 32 38.21 -4.41 24.52
C GLU A 32 39.41 -4.70 23.59
N ASP A 33 40.20 -3.67 23.26
CA ASP A 33 41.47 -3.33 23.94
C ASP A 33 42.19 -2.12 23.26
N ASP A 34 43.01 -1.45 24.07
CA ASP A 34 43.74 -0.18 23.97
C ASP A 34 44.47 0.18 22.66
N THR A 35 44.67 1.49 22.42
CA THR A 35 46.02 2.14 22.27
C THR A 35 45.92 3.54 21.62
N GLU A 36 46.21 4.57 22.43
CA GLU A 36 47.03 5.78 22.17
C GLU A 36 47.06 6.51 20.79
N MET A 37 46.81 7.84 20.87
CA MET A 37 47.71 8.95 20.45
C MET A 37 47.21 9.99 19.42
N CYS A 38 46.87 11.18 19.98
CA CYS A 38 47.13 12.58 19.59
C CYS A 38 46.99 13.19 18.17
N SER A 39 46.43 14.43 18.21
CA SER A 39 46.65 15.62 17.37
C SER A 39 45.75 15.77 16.12
N SER A 40 44.94 16.83 15.95
CA SER A 40 45.37 18.24 15.89
C SER A 40 44.24 19.28 16.04
N LYS A 41 44.68 20.48 16.43
CA LYS A 41 44.05 21.76 16.80
C LYS A 41 43.00 22.41 15.86
N ASN A 42 42.03 23.06 16.54
CA ASN A 42 41.45 24.41 16.41
C ASN A 42 40.99 24.98 15.05
N THR A 43 39.76 25.51 14.99
CA THR A 43 39.45 26.95 15.21
C THR A 43 37.94 27.21 15.17
N ALA A 44 37.51 28.07 16.09
CA ALA A 44 36.15 28.47 16.40
C ALA A 44 35.49 29.38 15.36
N ILE A 45 34.16 29.29 15.27
CA ILE A 45 33.29 30.45 15.09
C ILE A 45 32.01 30.23 15.92
N ASN A 46 31.80 31.13 16.88
CA ASN A 46 30.60 31.28 17.71
C ASN A 46 29.35 31.51 16.84
N PRO A 47 28.17 31.07 17.30
CA PRO A 47 27.19 32.09 17.70
C PRO A 47 26.55 31.81 19.08
N CYS A 48 26.48 32.87 19.87
CA CYS A 48 25.92 32.91 21.22
C CYS A 48 24.40 32.64 21.26
N HIS A 49 24.02 31.61 22.03
CA HIS A 49 23.07 31.61 23.14
C HIS A 49 21.85 32.57 23.12
N ALA A 50 20.65 31.99 23.08
CA ALA A 50 19.53 32.40 23.95
C ALA A 50 18.46 31.27 24.11
N LYS A 51 18.63 30.50 25.19
CA LYS A 51 17.60 29.97 26.13
C LYS A 51 16.62 28.87 25.66
N GLU A 52 17.01 27.63 25.98
CA GLU A 52 16.27 26.60 26.74
C GLU A 52 15.11 27.16 27.62
N GLU A 53 14.01 26.47 27.91
CA GLU A 53 13.74 25.04 27.94
C GLU A 53 12.24 24.76 28.16
N HIS A 54 11.90 23.48 28.08
CA HIS A 54 10.85 22.77 28.81
C HIS A 54 9.46 22.64 28.18
N GLY A 55 9.29 21.47 27.55
CA GLY A 55 8.02 20.89 27.15
C GLY A 55 8.23 19.43 26.76
N THR A 56 8.53 18.59 27.75
CA THR A 56 8.47 17.12 27.67
C THR A 56 7.21 16.69 26.95
N THR A 57 7.34 15.94 25.85
CA THR A 57 6.58 14.72 25.51
C THR A 57 6.77 14.41 24.01
N MET A 58 7.26 13.22 23.69
CA MET A 58 6.89 12.57 22.43
C MET A 58 5.36 12.58 22.30
N PRO A 59 4.82 12.76 21.08
CA PRO A 59 3.96 11.68 20.63
C PRO A 59 4.04 11.37 19.14
N LEU A 60 4.03 10.07 18.88
CA LEU A 60 3.26 9.39 17.83
C LEU A 60 3.70 9.60 16.38
N ASN A 61 4.14 8.47 15.82
CA ASN A 61 3.95 8.04 14.45
C ASN A 61 2.58 8.50 13.89
N SER A 62 2.48 9.73 13.42
CA SER A 62 1.38 10.12 12.55
C SER A 62 1.79 9.75 11.15
N SER A 63 1.21 8.68 10.62
CA SER A 63 1.19 8.42 9.18
C SER A 63 0.67 9.69 8.50
N GLU A 64 1.59 10.50 7.98
CA GLU A 64 1.22 11.74 7.28
C GLU A 64 0.56 11.30 5.98
N LYS A 65 -0.77 11.36 5.95
CA LYS A 65 -1.58 10.97 4.80
C LYS A 65 -1.06 11.71 3.58
N LEU A 66 -0.69 10.98 2.53
CA LEU A 66 -0.26 11.60 1.29
C LEU A 66 -1.43 12.37 0.67
N ILE A 67 -1.20 13.67 0.44
CA ILE A 67 -2.13 14.51 -0.31
C ILE A 67 -1.85 14.29 -1.79
N ILE A 68 -2.81 13.70 -2.49
CA ILE A 68 -2.70 13.39 -3.91
C ILE A 68 -3.74 14.18 -4.72
N SER A 69 -3.37 14.52 -5.96
CA SER A 69 -4.26 15.19 -6.90
C SER A 69 -4.69 14.23 -8.01
N LYS A 70 -5.85 14.50 -8.63
CA LYS A 70 -6.31 13.71 -9.78
C LYS A 70 -5.27 13.77 -10.92
N PRO A 71 -4.76 12.63 -11.40
CA PRO A 71 -3.80 12.62 -12.50
C PRO A 71 -4.49 12.94 -13.82
N SER A 72 -3.81 13.72 -14.67
CA SER A 72 -4.31 14.09 -16.00
C SER A 72 -3.83 13.14 -17.10
N ASN A 73 -2.78 12.36 -16.85
CA ASN A 73 -2.16 11.46 -17.80
C ASN A 73 -1.44 10.29 -17.10
N ALA A 74 -1.00 9.29 -17.88
CA ALA A 74 -0.32 8.09 -17.37
C ALA A 74 1.03 8.39 -16.68
N TYR A 75 1.71 9.46 -17.07
CA TYR A 75 2.98 9.85 -16.44
C TYR A 75 2.75 10.39 -15.02
N GLU A 76 1.80 11.30 -14.85
CA GLU A 76 1.38 11.80 -13.53
C GLU A 76 0.85 10.67 -12.64
N PHE A 77 -0.01 9.81 -13.18
CA PHE A 77 -0.49 8.63 -12.45
C PHE A 77 0.69 7.77 -11.98
N GLY A 78 1.65 7.51 -12.87
CA GLY A 78 2.86 6.76 -12.57
C GLY A 78 3.71 7.37 -11.45
N GLN A 79 3.81 8.70 -11.39
CA GLN A 79 4.54 9.36 -10.30
C GLN A 79 3.81 9.21 -8.97
N ILE A 80 2.51 9.46 -8.94
CA ILE A 80 1.70 9.37 -7.73
C ILE A 80 1.71 7.93 -7.20
N ILE A 81 1.43 6.94 -8.04
CA ILE A 81 1.36 5.54 -7.61
C ILE A 81 2.72 5.04 -7.09
N ASN A 82 3.83 5.53 -7.64
CA ASN A 82 5.16 5.19 -7.14
C ASN A 82 5.42 5.75 -5.75
N ILE A 83 5.04 7.01 -5.49
CA ILE A 83 5.16 7.65 -4.17
C ILE A 83 4.27 6.93 -3.15
N VAL A 84 3.04 6.61 -3.55
CA VAL A 84 2.07 5.86 -2.75
C VAL A 84 2.60 4.45 -2.44
N ASN A 85 3.19 3.76 -3.42
CA ASN A 85 3.81 2.45 -3.20
C ASN A 85 5.06 2.54 -2.29
N ALA A 86 5.87 3.60 -2.40
CA ALA A 86 7.05 3.80 -1.57
C ALA A 86 6.70 4.06 -0.10
N SER A 87 5.64 4.82 0.15
CA SER A 87 5.11 5.12 1.48
C SER A 87 4.18 4.03 2.04
N LYS A 88 3.76 3.07 1.19
CA LYS A 88 2.75 2.05 1.50
C LYS A 88 1.44 2.64 2.01
N ASP A 89 1.06 3.83 1.52
CA ASP A 89 -0.16 4.52 1.90
C ASP A 89 -1.39 3.95 1.15
N ILE A 90 -2.06 3.00 1.80
CA ILE A 90 -3.25 2.32 1.25
C ILE A 90 -4.41 3.31 1.06
N ALA A 91 -4.55 4.29 1.95
CA ALA A 91 -5.63 5.27 1.90
C ALA A 91 -5.45 6.22 0.71
N ALA A 92 -4.23 6.69 0.47
CA ALA A 92 -3.91 7.48 -0.71
C ALA A 92 -4.11 6.67 -2.00
N CYS A 93 -3.75 5.38 -2.01
CA CYS A 93 -4.02 4.53 -3.18
C CYS A 93 -5.52 4.40 -3.46
N ALA A 94 -6.35 4.23 -2.43
CA ALA A 94 -7.80 4.16 -2.57
C ALA A 94 -8.38 5.47 -3.08
N GLU A 95 -7.92 6.61 -2.56
CA GLU A 95 -8.31 7.93 -3.04
C GLU A 95 -7.91 8.15 -4.50
N LEU A 96 -6.72 7.70 -4.90
CA LEU A 96 -6.26 7.77 -6.30
C LEU A 96 -7.18 6.99 -7.23
N LEU A 97 -7.54 5.76 -6.82
CA LEU A 97 -8.46 4.90 -7.57
C LEU A 97 -9.86 5.52 -7.67
N ALA A 98 -10.34 6.18 -6.62
CA ALA A 98 -11.63 6.86 -6.63
C ALA A 98 -11.68 8.13 -7.52
N MET A 99 -10.54 8.79 -7.76
CA MET A 99 -10.46 9.99 -8.61
C MET A 99 -10.45 9.68 -10.11
N ILE A 100 -10.09 8.46 -10.51
CA ILE A 100 -9.96 8.04 -11.90
C ILE A 100 -11.15 7.21 -12.35
N GLU A 101 -11.43 7.23 -13.66
CA GLU A 101 -12.41 6.29 -14.20
C GLU A 101 -11.75 4.90 -14.35
N PRO A 102 -12.42 3.82 -13.91
CA PRO A 102 -11.85 2.47 -14.01
C PRO A 102 -11.45 2.08 -15.43
N LYS A 103 -12.12 2.63 -16.45
CA LYS A 103 -11.83 2.39 -17.86
C LYS A 103 -10.49 2.93 -18.33
N ASP A 104 -9.99 3.97 -17.67
CA ASP A 104 -8.72 4.62 -18.00
C ASP A 104 -7.55 3.98 -17.24
N LEU A 105 -7.85 3.23 -16.17
CA LEU A 105 -6.86 2.49 -15.37
C LEU A 105 -5.86 1.68 -16.20
N PRO A 106 -6.25 0.92 -17.25
CA PRO A 106 -5.29 0.15 -18.06
C PRO A 106 -4.28 1.04 -18.80
N VAL A 107 -4.73 2.20 -19.29
CA VAL A 107 -3.89 3.16 -20.01
C VAL A 107 -2.97 3.89 -19.04
N LEU A 108 -3.49 4.27 -17.86
CA LEU A 108 -2.72 4.91 -16.80
C LEU A 108 -1.65 3.97 -16.22
N LEU A 109 -1.98 2.68 -16.06
CA LEU A 109 -1.07 1.67 -15.53
C LEU A 109 -0.08 1.14 -16.55
N SER A 110 -0.42 1.08 -17.85
CA SER A 110 0.40 0.59 -18.98
C SER A 110 1.78 0.05 -18.60
N ASN A 111 2.82 0.89 -18.60
CA ASN A 111 4.21 0.53 -18.30
C ASN A 111 4.62 0.60 -16.83
N LYS A 112 3.69 0.97 -15.95
CA LYS A 112 3.88 1.13 -14.50
C LYS A 112 3.33 -0.03 -13.69
N LEU A 113 2.57 -0.95 -14.29
CA LEU A 113 2.09 -2.11 -13.54
C LEU A 113 3.26 -3.07 -13.27
N GLU A 114 3.60 -3.17 -11.99
CA GLU A 114 4.62 -4.04 -11.39
C GLU A 114 4.00 -4.81 -10.22
N GLY A 115 4.66 -5.84 -9.70
CA GLY A 115 4.13 -6.69 -8.62
C GLY A 115 3.73 -5.89 -7.37
N ASP A 116 4.59 -4.98 -6.92
CA ASP A 116 4.33 -4.15 -5.74
C ASP A 116 3.17 -3.17 -5.95
N ILE A 117 3.10 -2.59 -7.16
CA ILE A 117 2.03 -1.66 -7.56
C ILE A 117 0.69 -2.41 -7.66
N PHE A 118 0.71 -3.62 -8.20
CA PHE A 118 -0.46 -4.49 -8.19
C PHE A 118 -0.90 -4.78 -6.76
N LEU A 119 0.03 -5.15 -5.88
CA LEU A 119 -0.28 -5.50 -4.50
C LEU A 119 -0.93 -4.34 -3.72
N ILE A 120 -0.38 -3.12 -3.81
CA ILE A 120 -0.97 -1.97 -3.12
C ILE A 120 -2.36 -1.61 -3.67
N ILE A 121 -2.59 -1.79 -4.97
CA ILE A 121 -3.92 -1.63 -5.58
C ILE A 121 -4.90 -2.65 -4.99
N ILE A 122 -4.53 -3.94 -4.93
CA ILE A 122 -5.41 -4.97 -4.34
C ILE A 122 -5.72 -4.68 -2.87
N GLN A 123 -4.74 -4.22 -2.09
CA GLN A 123 -4.93 -3.85 -0.68
C GLN A 123 -5.87 -2.65 -0.51
N ALA A 124 -5.71 -1.62 -1.34
CA ALA A 124 -6.60 -0.45 -1.35
C ALA A 124 -8.02 -0.83 -1.74
N LEU A 125 -8.15 -1.70 -2.74
CA LEU A 125 -9.43 -2.24 -3.19
C LEU A 125 -10.14 -3.06 -2.12
N GLN A 126 -9.40 -3.88 -1.37
CA GLN A 126 -9.94 -4.74 -0.32
C GLN A 126 -10.34 -3.97 0.95
N SER A 127 -9.75 -2.79 1.18
CA SER A 127 -9.97 -1.98 2.38
C SER A 127 -10.96 -0.84 2.16
N GLU A 128 -10.44 0.31 1.82
CA GLU A 128 -11.14 1.59 1.74
C GLU A 128 -12.16 1.57 0.59
N VAL A 129 -11.77 1.10 -0.60
CA VAL A 129 -12.66 1.13 -1.77
C VAL A 129 -13.82 0.15 -1.61
N PHE A 130 -13.58 -1.05 -1.04
CA PHE A 130 -14.65 -2.01 -0.76
C PHE A 130 -15.69 -1.44 0.20
N SER A 131 -15.24 -0.76 1.26
CA SER A 131 -16.11 -0.15 2.26
C SER A 131 -16.93 1.00 1.70
N GLN A 132 -16.40 1.73 0.71
CA GLN A 132 -17.06 2.87 0.09
C GLN A 132 -17.99 2.47 -1.07
N ASN A 133 -17.50 1.66 -2.00
CA ASN A 133 -18.22 1.29 -3.21
C ASN A 133 -17.75 -0.07 -3.79
N PRO A 134 -18.41 -1.19 -3.42
CA PRO A 134 -18.10 -2.52 -3.94
C PRO A 134 -18.19 -2.63 -5.47
N ASN A 135 -19.05 -1.85 -6.12
CA ASN A 135 -19.17 -1.85 -7.57
C ASN A 135 -17.93 -1.24 -8.24
N LEU A 136 -17.35 -0.21 -7.62
CA LEU A 136 -16.11 0.40 -8.09
C LEU A 136 -14.93 -0.59 -8.00
N VAL A 137 -14.89 -1.40 -6.93
CA VAL A 137 -13.90 -2.47 -6.79
C VAL A 137 -13.98 -3.46 -7.95
N TYR A 138 -15.18 -3.95 -8.26
CA TYR A 138 -15.38 -4.86 -9.39
C TYR A 138 -14.91 -4.22 -10.71
N GLN A 139 -15.26 -2.95 -10.95
CA GLN A 139 -14.86 -2.25 -12.16
C GLN A 139 -13.34 -2.13 -12.26
N HIS A 140 -12.64 -1.73 -11.18
CA HIS A 140 -11.18 -1.66 -11.21
C HIS A 140 -10.54 -3.02 -11.48
N LEU A 141 -11.00 -4.09 -10.82
CA LEU A 141 -10.47 -5.44 -11.09
C LEU A 141 -10.73 -5.87 -12.53
N PHE A 142 -11.93 -5.64 -13.05
CA PHE A 142 -12.28 -5.95 -14.43
C PHE A 142 -11.39 -5.21 -15.43
N TYR A 143 -11.19 -3.90 -15.25
CA TYR A 143 -10.31 -3.15 -16.14
C TYR A 143 -8.83 -3.49 -15.92
N LEU A 144 -8.42 -3.86 -14.71
CA LEU A 144 -7.07 -4.36 -14.45
C LEU A 144 -6.75 -5.58 -15.32
N THR A 145 -7.72 -6.47 -15.58
CA THR A 145 -7.55 -7.59 -16.54
C THR A 145 -7.23 -7.19 -17.97
N LYS A 146 -7.55 -5.95 -18.34
CA LYS A 146 -7.29 -5.39 -19.66
C LYS A 146 -5.94 -4.68 -19.74
N ALA A 147 -5.23 -4.51 -18.62
CA ALA A 147 -3.90 -3.93 -18.62
C ALA A 147 -2.91 -4.89 -19.29
N GLU A 148 -2.15 -4.39 -20.26
CA GLU A 148 -1.23 -5.21 -21.07
C GLU A 148 -0.19 -5.94 -20.21
N ARG A 149 0.37 -5.25 -19.21
CA ARG A 149 1.37 -5.82 -18.29
C ARG A 149 0.80 -6.72 -17.20
N LEU A 150 -0.53 -6.86 -17.10
CA LEU A 150 -1.11 -7.74 -16.07
C LEU A 150 -0.60 -9.17 -16.24
N LYS A 151 -0.52 -9.69 -17.47
CA LYS A 151 -0.03 -11.06 -17.74
C LYS A 151 1.36 -11.28 -17.18
N VAL A 152 2.25 -10.29 -17.32
CA VAL A 152 3.61 -10.35 -16.77
C VAL A 152 3.55 -10.35 -15.25
N VAL A 153 2.77 -9.45 -14.65
CA VAL A 153 2.65 -9.38 -13.20
C VAL A 153 2.03 -10.66 -12.63
N GLN A 154 1.01 -11.24 -13.27
CA GLN A 154 0.39 -12.50 -12.86
C GLN A 154 1.39 -13.65 -12.77
N THR A 155 2.37 -13.73 -13.69
CA THR A 155 3.43 -14.75 -13.62
C THR A 155 4.42 -14.54 -12.47
N LEU A 156 4.46 -13.34 -11.89
CA LEU A 156 5.33 -12.97 -10.77
C LEU A 156 4.60 -13.03 -9.42
N LEU A 157 3.28 -13.14 -9.42
CA LEU A 157 2.49 -13.25 -8.19
C LEU A 157 2.79 -14.58 -7.50
N GLN A 158 2.95 -14.54 -6.18
CA GLN A 158 3.03 -15.74 -5.36
C GLN A 158 1.61 -16.18 -4.97
N LYS A 159 1.53 -17.34 -4.33
CA LYS A 159 0.25 -17.93 -3.91
C LYS A 159 -0.52 -16.99 -2.98
N ASN A 160 0.18 -16.29 -2.10
CA ASN A 160 -0.41 -15.39 -1.11
C ASN A 160 -1.10 -14.17 -1.75
N GLU A 161 -0.55 -13.64 -2.84
CA GLU A 161 -1.15 -12.53 -3.58
C GLU A 161 -2.37 -12.98 -4.38
N ILE A 162 -2.30 -14.17 -4.99
CA ILE A 162 -3.45 -14.77 -5.69
C ILE A 162 -4.60 -15.01 -4.70
N GLU A 163 -4.29 -15.54 -3.51
CA GLU A 163 -5.28 -15.74 -2.44
C GLU A 163 -5.94 -14.43 -2.00
N GLN A 164 -5.19 -13.32 -1.90
CA GLN A 164 -5.76 -11.99 -1.58
C GLN A 164 -6.77 -11.54 -2.64
N VAL A 165 -6.46 -11.73 -3.92
CA VAL A 165 -7.41 -11.41 -5.02
C VAL A 165 -8.64 -12.30 -4.94
N GLN A 166 -8.47 -13.60 -4.69
CA GLN A 166 -9.59 -14.53 -4.53
C GLN A 166 -10.49 -14.17 -3.34
N GLN A 167 -9.91 -13.77 -2.21
CA GLN A 167 -10.67 -13.32 -1.03
C GLN A 167 -11.46 -12.04 -1.32
N LEU A 168 -10.88 -11.10 -2.07
CA LEU A 168 -11.56 -9.89 -2.51
C LEU A 168 -12.76 -10.23 -3.41
N LEU A 169 -12.56 -11.12 -4.39
CA LEU A 169 -13.64 -11.59 -5.27
C LEU A 169 -14.73 -12.34 -4.50
N ALA A 170 -14.36 -13.19 -3.54
CA ALA A 170 -15.32 -13.89 -2.67
C ALA A 170 -16.13 -12.89 -1.83
N SER A 171 -15.50 -11.83 -1.33
CA SER A 171 -16.16 -10.76 -0.57
C SER A 171 -17.16 -9.99 -1.45
N LEU A 172 -16.80 -9.70 -2.70
CA LEU A 172 -17.71 -9.10 -3.68
C LEU A 172 -18.93 -9.98 -3.96
N SER A 173 -18.73 -11.29 -4.08
CA SER A 173 -19.82 -12.27 -4.30
C SER A 173 -20.87 -12.26 -3.18
N ASN A 174 -20.48 -11.91 -1.96
CA ASN A 174 -21.37 -11.85 -0.79
C ASN A 174 -22.09 -10.51 -0.64
N THR A 175 -21.84 -9.53 -1.50
CA THR A 175 -22.46 -8.19 -1.42
C THR A 175 -23.87 -8.23 -2.00
N GLN A 176 -24.86 -7.55 -1.41
CA GLN A 176 -26.27 -7.67 -1.81
C GLN A 176 -26.68 -6.70 -2.95
N ASP A 177 -25.94 -5.61 -3.13
CA ASP A 177 -26.22 -4.53 -4.11
C ASP A 177 -25.24 -4.53 -5.31
N GLN A 178 -25.05 -5.71 -5.90
CA GLN A 178 -24.13 -5.91 -7.02
C GLN A 178 -24.74 -5.39 -8.33
N GLN A 179 -24.04 -4.50 -9.03
CA GLN A 179 -24.36 -4.17 -10.44
C GLN A 179 -23.74 -5.14 -11.44
N PHE A 180 -22.96 -6.12 -10.96
CA PHE A 180 -22.28 -7.15 -11.75
C PHE A 180 -22.90 -8.52 -11.53
N SER A 181 -22.84 -9.39 -12.56
CA SER A 181 -23.33 -10.76 -12.44
C SER A 181 -22.32 -11.64 -11.72
N LEU A 182 -22.81 -12.61 -10.93
CA LEU A 182 -21.98 -13.70 -10.37
C LEU A 182 -21.20 -14.43 -11.47
N LYS A 183 -21.75 -14.50 -12.70
CA LYS A 183 -21.07 -15.10 -13.84
C LYS A 183 -19.83 -14.31 -14.27
N ASP A 184 -19.92 -12.98 -14.23
CA ASP A 184 -18.80 -12.12 -14.61
C ASP A 184 -17.70 -12.17 -13.54
N LEU A 185 -18.09 -12.26 -12.27
CA LEU A 185 -17.17 -12.44 -11.16
C LEU A 185 -16.43 -13.79 -11.23
N GLU A 186 -17.13 -14.86 -11.61
CA GLU A 186 -16.51 -16.17 -11.89
C GLU A 186 -15.52 -16.12 -13.06
N ASN A 187 -15.85 -15.40 -14.13
CA ASN A 187 -14.92 -15.20 -15.26
C ASN A 187 -13.68 -14.39 -14.83
N LEU A 188 -13.89 -13.38 -13.98
CA LEU A 188 -12.81 -12.57 -13.42
C LEU A 188 -11.89 -13.42 -12.55
N LYS A 189 -12.44 -14.24 -11.66
CA LYS A 189 -11.70 -15.20 -10.84
C LYS A 189 -10.82 -16.12 -11.68
N LYS A 190 -11.38 -16.72 -12.73
CA LYS A 190 -10.63 -17.58 -13.67
C LYS A 190 -9.48 -16.85 -14.35
N THR A 191 -9.60 -15.55 -14.58
CA THR A 191 -8.54 -14.74 -15.18
C THR A 191 -7.33 -14.57 -14.25
N PHE A 192 -7.56 -14.64 -12.94
CA PHE A 192 -6.50 -14.56 -11.92
C PHE A 192 -6.02 -15.92 -11.41
N GLU A 193 -6.72 -17.02 -11.72
CA GLU A 193 -6.40 -18.37 -11.23
C GLU A 193 -5.34 -19.14 -12.04
N LEU A 194 -4.98 -18.65 -13.24
CA LEU A 194 -3.97 -19.24 -14.15
C LEU A 194 -4.20 -20.73 -14.47
#